data_AF-A0A928PX56-F1
#
_entry.id   AF-A0A928PX56-F1
#
_cell.length_a   1.000
_cell.length_b   1.000
_cell.length_c   1.000
_cell.angle_alpha   90.00
_cell.angle_beta   90.00
_cell.angle_gamma   90.00
#
_symmetry.space_group_name_H-M   'P 1'
#
loop_
_entity.id
_entity.type
_entity.pdbx_description
1 polymer ?
#
loop_
_entity_poly.entity_id
_entity_poly.type
_entity_poly.pdbx_seq_one_letter_code
_entity_poly.pdbx_strand_id
1 'polypeptide(L)' 'MARLKEFYVKEVAPALMKKFEYKSVMQIPKLDKIVVSITSGEAKDNSKMIDAIVNDLGIITGQKATICRAK' A
#
# COMPACT_ATOMS: atom_id res chain seq x y z
N MET A 1 -3.79 10.52 15.27
CA MET A 1 -4.29 9.45 14.37
C MET A 1 -3.85 9.78 12.94
N ALA A 2 -3.76 8.80 12.04
CA ALA A 2 -3.36 9.07 10.65
C ALA A 2 -4.43 9.92 9.94
N ARG A 3 -4.04 11.07 9.36
CA ARG A 3 -4.93 12.05 8.70
C ARG A 3 -5.94 11.41 7.73
N LEU A 4 -5.47 10.44 6.93
CA LEU A 4 -6.28 9.73 5.95
C LEU A 4 -7.33 8.81 6.59
N LYS A 5 -7.04 8.24 7.77
CA LYS A 5 -8.00 7.40 8.51
C LYS A 5 -9.16 8.24 9.04
N GLU A 6 -8.88 9.45 9.52
CA GLU A 6 -9.92 10.36 10.01
C GLU A 6 -10.82 10.85 8.87
N PHE A 7 -10.23 11.20 7.73
CA PHE A 7 -10.98 11.58 6.52
C PHE A 7 -11.88 10.44 6.03
N TYR A 8 -11.37 9.21 6.02
CA TYR A 8 -12.14 8.03 5.63
C TYR A 8 -13.37 7.82 6.54
N VAL A 9 -13.21 7.93 7.86
CA VAL A 9 -14.29 7.71 8.82
C VAL A 9 -15.32 8.85 8.79
N LYS A 10 -14.87 10.11 8.69
CA LYS A 10 -15.74 11.28 8.81
C LYS A 10 -16.49 11.60 7.51
N GLU A 11 -15.86 11.45 6.36
CA GLU A 11 -16.41 11.96 5.10
C GLU A 11 -16.71 10.84 4.09
N VAL A 12 -15.77 9.91 3.90
CA VAL A 12 -15.88 8.88 2.85
C VAL A 12 -16.89 7.80 3.23
N ALA A 13 -16.85 7.28 4.46
CA ALA A 13 -17.75 6.21 4.89
C ALA A 13 -19.25 6.62 4.85
N PRO A 14 -19.65 7.81 5.33
CA PRO A 14 -21.05 8.26 5.21
C PRO A 14 -21.47 8.53 3.76
N ALA A 15 -20.57 9.06 2.92
CA ALA A 15 -20.84 9.30 1.51
C ALA A 15 -21.04 7.99 0.72
N LEU A 16 -20.22 6.97 0.99
CA LEU A 16 -20.36 5.64 0.39
C LEU A 16 -21.62 4.92 0.86
N MET A 17 -21.98 5.05 2.14
CA MET A 17 -23.21 4.48 2.68
C MET A 17 -24.45 5.07 2.01
N LYS A 18 -24.47 6.40 1.78
CA LYS A 18 -25.57 7.07 1.09
C LYS A 18 -25.63 6.75 -0.41
N LYS A 19 -24.48 6.63 -1.08
CA LYS A 19 -24.42 6.42 -2.53
C LYS A 19 -24.75 4.99 -2.97
N PHE A 20 -24.40 4.01 -2.13
CA PHE A 20 -24.56 2.58 -2.45
C PHE A 20 -25.57 1.87 -1.55
N GLU A 21 -26.25 2.60 -0.65
CA GLU A 21 -27.31 2.10 0.24
C GLU A 21 -26.98 0.77 0.93
N TYR A 22 -25.75 0.67 1.47
CA TYR A 22 -25.32 -0.53 2.16
C TYR A 22 -26.19 -0.80 3.41
N LYS A 23 -26.63 -2.05 3.58
CA LYS A 23 -27.47 -2.48 4.73
C LYS A 23 -26.77 -2.43 6.07
N SER A 24 -25.43 -2.42 6.09
CA SER A 24 -24.64 -2.45 7.31
C SER A 24 -23.36 -1.62 7.17
N VAL A 25 -22.97 -0.95 8.24
CA VAL A 25 -21.74 -0.14 8.34
C VAL A 25 -20.49 -1.00 8.07
N MET A 26 -20.57 -2.31 8.32
CA MET A 26 -19.47 -3.26 8.07
C MET A 26 -19.28 -3.61 6.58
N GLN A 27 -20.25 -3.28 5.72
CA GLN A 27 -20.13 -3.51 4.27
C GLN A 27 -19.39 -2.38 3.55
N ILE A 28 -19.08 -1.28 4.24
CA ILE A 28 -18.40 -0.15 3.62
C ILE A 28 -16.97 -0.59 3.21
N PRO A 29 -16.58 -0.46 1.93
CA PRO A 29 -15.29 -0.91 1.43
C PRO A 29 -14.12 -0.21 2.12
N LYS A 30 -13.27 -0.99 2.80
CA LYS A 30 -12.06 -0.51 3.48
C LYS A 30 -10.81 -0.77 2.64
N LEU A 31 -9.79 0.07 2.83
CA LEU A 31 -8.47 -0.15 2.27
C LEU A 31 -7.72 -1.18 3.14
N ASP A 32 -7.41 -2.34 2.57
CA ASP A 32 -6.79 -3.46 3.30
C ASP A 32 -5.26 -3.40 3.29
N LYS A 33 -4.64 -3.25 2.12
CA LYS A 33 -3.18 -3.07 1.98
C LYS A 33 -2.80 -2.31 0.71
N ILE A 34 -1.68 -1.59 0.76
CA ILE A 34 -1.01 -1.01 -0.41
C ILE A 34 0.27 -1.80 -0.63
N VAL A 35 0.45 -2.35 -1.82
CA VAL A 35 1.67 -3.07 -2.22
C VAL A 35 2.43 -2.19 -3.20
N VAL A 36 3.68 -1.85 -2.86
CA VAL A 36 4.58 -1.12 -3.76
C VAL A 36 5.58 -2.11 -4.31
N SER A 37 5.59 -2.27 -5.63
CA SER A 37 6.50 -3.18 -6.34
C SER A 37 7.37 -2.39 -7.31
N ILE A 38 8.67 -2.67 -7.29
CA ILE A 38 9.62 -2.18 -8.29
C ILE A 38 10.04 -3.35 -9.16
N THR A 39 9.98 -3.17 -10.48
CA THR A 39 10.53 -4.12 -11.44
C THR A 39 11.93 -3.65 -11.81
N SER A 40 12.94 -4.46 -11.51
CA SER A 40 14.31 -4.22 -11.98
C SER A 40 14.74 -5.42 -12.81
N GLY A 41 14.74 -5.26 -14.14
CA GLY A 41 15.16 -6.31 -15.08
C GLY A 41 16.67 -6.54 -15.08
N GLU A 42 17.44 -5.51 -14.74
CA GLU A 42 18.92 -5.52 -14.72
C GLU A 42 19.51 -5.98 -13.37
N ALA A 43 18.66 -6.17 -12.35
CA ALA A 43 19.05 -6.63 -11.03
C ALA A 43 19.56 -8.08 -10.99
N LYS A 44 19.40 -8.87 -12.07
CA LYS A 44 19.94 -10.23 -12.14
C LYS A 44 21.48 -10.26 -12.09
N ASP A 45 22.12 -9.28 -12.72
CA ASP A 45 23.58 -9.28 -12.88
C ASP A 45 24.30 -8.40 -11.85
N ASN A 46 23.58 -7.54 -11.12
CA ASN A 46 24.18 -6.59 -10.19
C ASN A 46 23.49 -6.61 -8.81
N SER A 47 24.00 -7.44 -7.90
CA SER A 47 23.52 -7.55 -6.52
C SER A 47 23.53 -6.22 -5.75
N LYS A 48 24.48 -5.33 -6.05
CA LYS A 48 24.56 -3.99 -5.42
C LYS A 48 23.35 -3.11 -5.74
N MET A 49 22.74 -3.29 -6.91
CA MET A 49 21.53 -2.53 -7.27
C MET A 49 20.31 -3.00 -6.49
N ILE A 50 20.23 -4.30 -6.17
CA ILE A 50 19.14 -4.82 -5.32
C ILE A 50 19.23 -4.19 -3.93
N ASP A 51 20.42 -4.12 -3.35
CA ASP A 51 20.62 -3.52 -2.02
C ASP A 51 20.31 -2.02 -2.01
N ALA A 52 20.68 -1.30 -3.07
CA ALA A 52 20.32 0.11 -3.24
C ALA A 52 18.79 0.31 -3.31
N ILE A 53 18.10 -0.49 -4.13
CA ILE A 53 16.64 -0.43 -4.27
C ILE A 53 15.93 -0.76 -2.96
N VAL A 54 16.42 -1.74 -2.19
CA VAL A 54 15.85 -2.09 -0.88
C VAL A 54 16.02 -0.94 0.12
N ASN A 55 17.17 -0.26 0.11
CA ASN A 55 17.41 0.90 0.96
C ASN A 55 16.52 2.09 0.56
N ASP A 56 16.43 2.41 -0.73
CA ASP A 56 15.60 3.51 -1.22
C ASP A 56 14.11 3.26 -0.95
N LEU A 57 13.63 2.04 -1.21
CA LEU A 57 12.28 1.63 -0.83
C LEU A 57 12.06 1.70 0.68
N GLY A 58 13.07 1.34 1.46
CA GLY A 58 13.07 1.46 2.91
C GLY A 58 12.88 2.90 3.38
N ILE A 59 13.59 3.86 2.77
CA ILE A 59 13.48 5.28 3.07
C ILE A 59 12.10 5.82 2.65
N ILE A 60 11.60 5.44 1.47
CA ILE A 60 10.33 5.94 0.94
C ILE A 60 9.14 5.39 1.72
N THR A 61 9.11 4.08 1.98
CA THR A 61 7.95 3.41 2.59
C THR A 61 8.04 3.32 4.11
N GLY A 62 9.21 3.62 4.70
CA GLY A 62 9.48 3.44 6.13
C GLY A 62 9.45 1.98 6.57
N GLN A 63 9.45 1.02 5.63
CA GLN A 63 9.39 -0.42 5.89
C GLN A 63 10.47 -1.15 5.09
N LYS A 64 11.04 -2.20 5.68
CA LYS A 64 12.02 -3.04 4.99
C LYS A 64 11.34 -3.80 3.84
N ALA A 65 11.76 -3.54 2.60
CA ALA A 65 11.21 -4.19 1.42
C ALA A 65 11.51 -5.71 1.42
N THR A 66 10.57 -6.50 0.91
CA THR A 66 10.73 -7.95 0.74
C THR A 66 11.31 -8.25 -0.64
N ILE A 67 12.33 -9.12 -0.69
CA ILE A 67 12.98 -9.51 -1.95
C ILE A 67 12.14 -10.61 -2.60
N CYS A 68 11.53 -10.30 -3.75
CA CYS A 68 10.82 -11.29 -4.55
C CYS A 68 11.82 -12.11 -5.36
N ARG A 69 11.95 -13.40 -5.08
CA ARG A 69 12.75 -14.35 -5.86
C ARG A 69 11.85 -15.03 -6.89
N ALA A 70 12.38 -15.27 -8.09
CA ALA A 70 11.69 -16.08 -9.10
C ALA A 70 11.42 -17.48 -8.54
N LYS A 71 10.25 -18.04 -8.89
CA LYS A 71 9.89 -19.43 -8.62
C LYS A 71 10.49 -20.35 -9.66
#